data_AF-A0A1V1W327-F1
#
_entry.id   AF-A0A1V1W327-F1
#
_cell.length_a   1.000
_cell.length_b   1.000
_cell.length_c   1.000
_cell.angle_alpha   90.00
_cell.angle_beta   90.00
_cell.angle_gamma   90.00
#
_symmetry.space_group_name_H-M   'P 1'
#
loop_
_entity.id
_entity.type
_entity.pdbx_description
1 polymer ?
#
loop_
_entity_poly.entity_id
_entity_poly.type
_entity_poly.pdbx_seq_one_letter_code
_entity_poly.pdbx_strand_id
1 'polypeptide(L)' 'MMEYIRSLVAGRRERTEDGASAVEYGLLVGGIAAVVVVLVFALGGQVSGLFDKACTDIDTNSSATSSSTATC' A
#
# COMPACT_ATOMS: atom_id res chain seq x y z
N MET A 1 20.75 42.70 -24.83
CA MET A 1 21.45 41.61 -24.11
C MET A 1 20.93 41.41 -22.68
N MET A 2 20.44 42.47 -22.00
CA MET A 2 19.86 42.40 -20.64
C MET A 2 18.49 41.67 -20.53
N GLU A 3 17.79 41.44 -21.63
CA GLU A 3 16.50 40.73 -21.63
C GLU A 3 16.67 39.20 -21.57
N TYR A 4 17.77 38.67 -22.10
CA TYR A 4 18.07 37.24 -22.10
C TYR A 4 18.39 36.71 -20.69
N ILE A 5 19.04 37.52 -19.85
CA ILE A 5 19.31 37.15 -18.46
C ILE A 5 18.05 37.16 -17.58
N ARG A 6 17.02 37.95 -17.93
CA ARG A 6 15.75 37.99 -17.20
C ARG A 6 14.91 36.75 -17.44
N SER A 7 14.86 36.24 -18.67
CA SER A 7 14.10 35.01 -18.99
C SER A 7 14.70 33.76 -18.32
N LEU A 8 16.03 33.70 -18.19
CA LEU A 8 16.73 32.60 -17.51
C LEU A 8 16.53 32.60 -15.98
N VAL A 9 16.32 33.77 -15.38
CA VAL A 9 16.06 33.89 -13.93
C VAL A 9 14.59 33.63 -13.62
N ALA A 10 13.67 34.08 -14.48
CA ALA A 10 12.23 33.84 -14.32
C ALA A 10 11.89 32.34 -14.39
N GLY A 11 12.39 31.61 -15.40
CA GLY A 11 12.13 30.17 -15.56
C GLY A 11 12.78 29.28 -14.49
N ARG A 12 13.77 29.78 -13.75
CA ARG A 12 14.39 29.05 -12.63
C ARG A 12 13.58 29.19 -11.33
N ARG A 13 12.84 30.29 -11.17
CA ARG A 13 12.00 30.54 -10.00
C ARG A 13 10.80 29.60 -10.02
N GLU A 14 10.09 29.51 -11.15
CA GLU A 14 8.91 28.63 -11.31
C GLU A 14 9.19 27.15 -10.97
N ARG A 15 10.40 26.65 -11.24
CA ARG A 15 10.79 25.27 -10.90
C ARG A 15 11.07 25.04 -9.41
N THR A 16 11.39 26.09 -8.65
CA THR A 16 11.68 25.96 -7.21
C THR A 16 10.42 25.92 -6.36
N GLU A 17 9.34 26.56 -6.81
CA GLU A 17 8.02 26.52 -6.17
C GLU A 17 7.25 25.23 -6.48
N ASP A 18 7.39 24.67 -7.70
CA ASP A 18 6.84 23.36 -8.07
C ASP A 18 7.42 22.21 -7.21
N GLY A 19 8.73 22.24 -6.94
CA GLY A 19 9.41 21.21 -6.15
C GLY A 19 9.03 21.20 -4.67
N ALA A 20 8.73 22.37 -4.09
CA ALA A 20 8.25 22.48 -2.72
C ALA A 20 6.79 21.97 -2.58
N SER A 21 5.94 22.22 -3.58
CA SER A 21 4.56 21.69 -3.62
C SER A 21 4.52 20.18 -3.85
N ALA A 22 5.46 19.60 -4.60
CA ALA A 22 5.49 18.17 -4.88
C ALA A 22 5.58 17.30 -3.60
N VAL A 23 6.27 17.79 -2.57
CA VAL A 23 6.45 17.07 -1.29
C VAL A 23 5.20 17.11 -0.42
N GLU A 24 4.43 18.20 -0.46
CA GLU A 24 3.21 18.35 0.34
C GLU A 24 2.14 17.34 -0.08
N TYR A 25 1.87 17.25 -1.39
CA TYR A 25 0.98 16.23 -1.93
C TYR A 25 1.56 14.82 -1.78
N GLY A 26 2.88 14.67 -1.90
CA GLY A 26 3.57 13.41 -1.67
C GLY A 26 3.39 12.87 -0.25
N LEU A 27 3.41 13.74 0.77
CA LEU A 27 3.21 13.35 2.16
C LEU A 27 1.75 12.96 2.45
N LEU A 28 0.78 13.68 1.89
CA LEU A 28 -0.64 13.29 2.03
C LEU A 28 -0.91 11.91 1.43
N VAL A 29 -0.42 11.67 0.21
CA VAL A 29 -0.54 10.37 -0.45
C VAL A 29 0.22 9.29 0.31
N GLY A 30 1.43 9.60 0.79
CA GLY A 30 2.24 8.69 1.60
C GLY A 30 1.56 8.30 2.92
N GLY A 31 0.88 9.24 3.58
CA GLY A 31 0.12 8.99 4.79
C GLY A 31 -1.06 8.04 4.56
N ILE A 32 -1.83 8.27 3.50
CA ILE A 32 -2.94 7.37 3.11
C ILE A 32 -2.40 5.99 2.75
N ALA A 33 -1.30 5.92 1.99
CA ALA A 33 -0.66 4.66 1.65
C ALA A 33 -0.22 3.86 2.89
N ALA A 34 0.39 4.52 3.87
CA ALA A 34 0.78 3.88 5.13
C ALA A 34 -0.43 3.30 5.88
N VAL A 35 -1.54 4.04 5.95
CA VAL A 35 -2.79 3.57 6.59
C VAL A 35 -3.35 2.33 5.88
N VAL A 36 -3.37 2.34 4.54
CA VAL A 36 -3.86 1.19 3.74
C VAL A 36 -2.98 -0.03 3.97
N VAL A 37 -1.66 0.13 3.98
CA VAL A 37 -0.71 -0.98 4.25
C VAL A 37 -0.98 -1.61 5.61
N VAL A 38 -1.13 -0.80 6.66
CA VAL A 38 -1.46 -1.27 8.01
C VAL A 38 -2.78 -2.05 8.03
N LEU A 39 -3.81 -1.54 7.36
CA LEU A 39 -5.10 -2.21 7.23
C LEU A 39 -4.98 -3.58 6.55
N VAL A 40 -4.23 -3.66 5.45
CA VAL A 40 -4.03 -4.92 4.71
C VAL A 40 -3.32 -5.96 5.57
N PHE A 41 -2.29 -5.59 6.32
CA PHE A 41 -1.60 -6.54 7.21
C PHE A 41 -2.49 -6.98 8.38
N ALA A 42 -3.21 -6.04 9.00
CA ALA A 42 -4.10 -6.35 10.10
C ALA A 42 -5.26 -7.27 9.67
N LEU A 43 -5.90 -6.97 8.54
CA LEU A 43 -7.00 -7.77 8.02
C LEU A 43 -6.51 -9.08 7.38
N GLY A 44 -5.39 -9.04 6.66
CA GLY A 44 -4.81 -10.21 5.99
C GLY A 44 -4.44 -11.31 6.98
N GLY A 45 -3.80 -10.97 8.10
CA GLY A 45 -3.48 -11.95 9.16
C GLY A 45 -4.73 -12.61 9.75
N GLN A 46 -5.80 -11.83 9.97
CA GLN A 46 -7.07 -12.36 10.49
C GLN A 46 -7.75 -13.28 9.47
N VAL A 47 -7.74 -12.91 8.20
CA VAL A 47 -8.34 -13.68 7.10
C VAL A 47 -7.60 -15.01 6.91
N SER A 48 -6.26 -14.99 6.90
CA SER A 48 -5.46 -16.23 6.86
C SER A 48 -5.81 -17.15 8.03
N GLY A 49 -5.84 -16.63 9.26
CA GLY A 49 -6.20 -17.42 10.44
C GLY A 49 -7.63 -17.99 10.40
N LEU A 50 -8.58 -17.25 9.81
CA LEU A 50 -9.94 -17.74 9.58
C LEU A 50 -9.98 -18.89 8.56
N PHE A 51 -9.18 -18.80 7.49
CA PHE A 51 -9.06 -19.88 6.51
C PHE A 51 -8.38 -21.13 7.09
N ASP A 52 -7.31 -20.98 7.88
CA ASP A 52 -6.67 -22.09 8.61
C ASP A 52 -7.65 -22.81 9.55
N LYS A 53 -8.44 -22.03 10.29
CA LYS A 53 -9.50 -22.55 11.18
C LYS A 53 -10.56 -23.30 10.39
N ALA A 54 -11.06 -22.72 9.30
CA ALA A 54 -12.06 -23.36 8.45
C ALA A 54 -11.52 -24.66 7.82
N CYS A 55 -10.28 -24.68 7.34
CA CYS A 55 -9.63 -25.90 6.85
C CYS A 55 -9.56 -26.97 7.96
N THR A 56 -9.17 -26.57 9.17
CA THR A 56 -9.12 -27.49 10.32
C THR A 56 -10.50 -28.04 10.64
N ASP A 57 -11.54 -27.20 10.72
CA ASP A 57 -12.91 -27.64 11.02
C ASP A 57 -13.45 -28.60 9.95
N ILE A 58 -13.16 -28.33 8.66
CA ILE A 58 -13.53 -29.20 7.55
C ILE A 58 -12.81 -30.56 7.67
N ASP A 59 -11.50 -30.56 7.91
CA ASP A 59 -10.71 -31.80 8.06
C ASP A 59 -11.17 -32.63 9.27
N THR A 60 -11.46 -31.96 10.40
CA THR A 60 -11.95 -32.61 11.62
C THR A 60 -13.34 -33.23 11.41
N ASN A 61 -14.20 -32.58 10.60
CA ASN A 61 -15.52 -33.10 10.27
C ASN A 61 -15.46 -34.21 9.20
N SER A 62 -14.57 -34.07 8.21
CA SER A 62 -14.26 -35.09 7.19
C SER A 62 -13.50 -36.29 7.76
N SER A 63 -12.93 -36.21 8.96
CA SER A 63 -12.36 -37.37 9.68
C SER A 63 -13.40 -38.44 10.07
N ALA A 64 -14.70 -38.18 9.89
CA ALA A 64 -15.74 -39.21 9.92
C ALA A 64 -15.87 -39.99 8.58
N THR A 65 -15.18 -39.60 7.50
CA THR A 65 -15.18 -40.28 6.20
C THR A 65 -13.87 -40.00 5.46
N SER A 66 -12.90 -40.92 5.65
CA SER A 66 -11.74 -41.22 4.79
C SER A 66 -11.03 -40.06 4.07
N SER A 67 -9.77 -39.88 4.47
CA SER A 67 -8.61 -39.59 3.60
C SER A 67 -8.78 -38.50 2.54
N SER A 68 -8.18 -37.35 2.78
CA SER A 68 -7.46 -36.64 1.73
C SER A 68 -6.50 -35.66 2.37
N THR A 69 -5.23 -35.79 2.00
CA THR A 69 -4.16 -34.85 2.25
C THR A 69 -4.54 -33.48 1.69
N ALA A 70 -5.29 -32.70 2.45
CA ALA A 70 -5.54 -31.30 2.14
C ALA A 70 -4.38 -30.51 2.71
N THR A 71 -3.34 -30.29 1.92
CA THR A 71 -2.56 -29.06 2.05
C THR A 71 -3.51 -27.89 1.77
N CYS A 72 -4.20 -27.45 2.82
CA CYS A 72 -4.11 -26.05 3.18
C CYS A 72 -2.73 -25.89 3.86
#